data_AF-A0A4Y2G3B3-F1
#
_entry.id   AF-A0A4Y2G3B3-F1
#
_cell.length_a   1.000
_cell.length_b   1.000
_cell.length_c   1.000
_cell.angle_alpha   90.00
_cell.angle_beta   90.00
_cell.angle_gamma   90.00
#
_symmetry.space_group_name_H-M   'P 1'
#
loop_
_entity.id
_entity.type
_entity.pdbx_description
1 polymer ?
#
loop_
_entity_poly.entity_id
_entity_poly.type
_entity_poly.pdbx_seq_one_letter_code
_entity_poly.pdbx_strand_id
1 'polypeptide(L)'
;MAVSRLLALENKFKCDSEFEKEYKGFRKEYVEAGHMSSNKDFDSSKIKYFLHNHAVQKKDSITTKFRVVFDGSCKPPNSNSLNSVLGIG
;
A
#
# COMPACT_ATOMS: atom_id res chain seq x y z
N MET A 1 -8.72 -10.82 0.18
CA MET A 1 -7.90 -9.94 1.06
C MET A 1 -7.40 -8.69 0.34
N ALA A 2 -6.85 -8.78 -0.87
CA ALA A 2 -6.38 -7.59 -1.61
C ALA A 2 -7.49 -6.61 -1.99
N VAL A 3 -8.54 -7.14 -2.64
CA VAL A 3 -9.68 -6.37 -3.13
C VAL A 3 -10.42 -5.70 -1.98
N SER A 4 -10.64 -6.40 -0.87
CA SER A 4 -11.32 -5.84 0.31
C SER A 4 -10.58 -4.65 0.93
N ARG A 5 -9.23 -4.69 0.96
CA ARG A 5 -8.41 -3.58 1.47
C ARG A 5 -8.44 -2.38 0.52
N LEU A 6 -8.44 -2.62 -0.79
CA LEU A 6 -8.60 -1.56 -1.79
C LEU A 6 -9.97 -0.88 -1.66
N LEU A 7 -11.06 -1.65 -1.57
CA LEU A 7 -12.41 -1.12 -1.41
C LEU A 7 -12.57 -0.33 -0.11
N ALA A 8 -11.96 -0.79 0.99
CA ALA A 8 -11.95 -0.05 2.25
C ALA A 8 -11.24 1.30 2.13
N LEU A 9 -10.12 1.35 1.40
CA LEU A 9 -9.39 2.59 1.11
C LEU A 9 -10.23 3.55 0.26
N GLU A 10 -10.87 3.05 -0.80
CA GLU A 10 -11.74 3.84 -1.68
C GLU A 10 -12.96 4.40 -0.94
N ASN A 11 -13.57 3.61 -0.06
CA ASN A 11 -14.66 4.09 0.78
C ASN A 11 -14.18 5.19 1.75
N LYS A 12 -12.95 5.07 2.26
CA LYS A 12 -12.34 6.10 3.11
C LYS A 12 -12.12 7.41 2.35
N PHE A 13 -11.71 7.35 1.08
CA PHE A 13 -11.60 8.54 0.22
C PHE A 13 -12.94 9.25 0.02
N LYS A 14 -14.04 8.50 -0.07
CA LYS A 14 -15.38 9.10 -0.21
C LYS A 14 -15.83 9.85 1.05
N CYS A 15 -15.40 9.41 2.22
CA CYS A 15 -15.82 10.00 3.49
C CYS A 15 -14.85 11.06 4.02
N ASP A 16 -13.58 11.03 3.62
CA ASP A 16 -12.53 11.93 4.11
C ASP A 16 -11.69 12.46 2.93
N SER A 17 -12.02 13.67 2.48
CA SER A 17 -11.36 14.33 1.37
C SER A 17 -9.94 14.80 1.69
N GLU A 18 -9.65 15.05 2.97
CA GLU A 18 -8.30 15.38 3.44
C GLU A 18 -7.39 14.15 3.34
N PHE A 19 -7.89 12.99 3.79
CA PHE A 19 -7.21 11.70 3.66
C PHE A 19 -6.93 11.33 2.19
N GLU A 20 -7.88 11.58 1.29
CA GLU A 20 -7.67 11.36 -0.15
C GLU A 20 -6.54 12.24 -0.71
N LYS A 21 -6.53 13.52 -0.34
CA LYS A 21 -5.51 14.47 -0.79
C LYS A 21 -4.12 14.07 -0.30
N GLU A 22 -3.98 13.70 0.98
CA GLU A 22 -2.72 13.22 1.55
C GLU A 22 -2.24 11.94 0.86
N TYR A 23 -3.14 10.97 0.62
CA TYR A 23 -2.79 9.74 -0.09
C TYR A 23 -2.32 9.98 -1.52
N LYS A 24 -3.01 10.86 -2.26
CA LYS A 24 -2.63 11.24 -3.63
C LYS A 24 -1.27 11.97 -3.65
N GLY A 25 -1.00 12.82 -2.66
CA GLY A 25 0.30 13.48 -2.47
C GLY A 25 1.42 12.46 -2.27
N PHE A 26 1.27 11.57 -1.30
CA PHE A 26 2.23 10.47 -1.07
C PHE A 26 2.46 9.65 -2.34
N ARG A 27 1.38 9.25 -3.05
CA ARG A 27 1.50 8.42 -4.25
C ARG A 27 2.30 9.12 -5.35
N LYS A 28 2.14 10.44 -5.51
CA LYS A 28 2.88 11.24 -6.48
C LYS A 28 4.37 11.28 -6.12
N GLU A 29 4.71 11.63 -4.88
CA GLU A 29 6.09 11.64 -4.39
C GLU A 29 6.76 10.27 -4.54
N TYR A 30 6.02 9.20 -4.24
CA TYR A 30 6.51 7.83 -4.33
C TYR A 30 6.81 7.40 -5.79
N VAL A 31 6.06 7.92 -6.76
CA VAL A 31 6.36 7.75 -8.20
C VAL A 31 7.55 8.59 -8.62
N GLU A 32 7.60 9.86 -8.20
CA GLU A 32 8.70 10.79 -8.53
C GLU A 32 10.05 10.31 -7.95
N ALA A 33 10.04 9.67 -6.78
CA ALA A 33 11.19 9.01 -6.17
C ALA A 33 11.60 7.70 -6.89
N GLY A 34 10.83 7.24 -7.88
CA GLY A 34 11.10 6.01 -8.62
C GLY A 34 10.74 4.72 -7.87
N HIS A 35 10.01 4.80 -6.76
CA HIS A 35 9.62 3.63 -5.96
C HIS A 35 8.34 2.95 -6.47
N MET A 36 7.58 3.59 -7.36
CA MET A 36 6.40 3.00 -8.02
C MET A 36 6.37 3.40 -9.50
N SER A 37 6.04 2.43 -10.35
CA SER A 37 5.79 2.64 -11.78
C SER A 37 4.46 2.02 -12.18
N SER A 38 3.87 2.54 -13.27
CA SER A 38 2.65 1.95 -13.83
C SER A 38 3.01 0.65 -14.54
N ASN A 39 2.42 -0.47 -14.11
CA ASN A 39 2.57 -1.74 -14.80
C ASN A 39 1.58 -1.80 -15.98
N LYS A 40 2.05 -1.50 -17.20
CA LYS A 40 1.22 -1.48 -18.42
C LYS A 40 0.97 -2.89 -18.98
N ASP A 41 1.93 -3.78 -18.80
CA ASP A 41 1.88 -5.18 -19.25
C ASP A 41 1.57 -6.10 -18.07
N PHE A 42 0.41 -5.86 -17.44
CA PHE A 42 0.01 -6.62 -16.27
C PHE A 42 -0.19 -8.10 -16.62
N ASP A 43 0.83 -8.90 -16.31
CA ASP A 43 0.81 -10.34 -16.45
C ASP A 43 0.76 -10.96 -15.05
N SER A 44 -0.43 -11.42 -14.66
CA SER A 44 -0.67 -12.02 -13.34
C SER A 44 0.18 -13.28 -13.10
N SER A 45 0.65 -13.95 -14.15
CA SER A 45 1.49 -15.14 -14.03
C SER A 45 2.92 -14.83 -13.56
N LYS A 46 3.39 -13.58 -13.76
CA LYS A 46 4.72 -13.12 -13.34
C LYS A 46 4.74 -12.54 -11.92
N ILE A 47 3.57 -12.32 -11.31
CA ILE A 47 3.45 -11.70 -10.00
C ILE A 47 3.39 -12.76 -8.91
N LYS A 48 4.49 -12.89 -8.14
CA LYS A 48 4.57 -13.82 -7.00
C LYS A 48 3.97 -13.26 -5.71
N TYR A 49 3.92 -11.94 -5.56
CA TYR A 49 3.49 -11.27 -4.33
C TYR A 49 2.63 -10.05 -4.64
N PHE A 50 1.53 -9.90 -3.90
CA PHE A 50 0.75 -8.67 -3.84
C PHE A 50 0.92 -8.07 -2.46
N LEU A 51 1.58 -6.91 -2.39
CA LEU A 51 1.67 -6.12 -1.17
C LEU A 51 0.45 -5.21 -1.08
N HIS A 52 -0.32 -5.35 0.00
CA HIS A 52 -1.44 -4.45 0.24
C HIS A 52 -0.93 -3.17 0.89
N ASN A 53 -1.43 -2.04 0.42
CA ASN A 53 -1.08 -0.74 0.95
C ASN A 53 -2.19 -0.28 1.89
N HIS A 54 -1.83 0.09 3.11
CA HIS A 54 -2.75 0.70 4.07
C HIS A 54 -2.19 2.04 4.54
N ALA A 55 -2.96 3.10 4.35
CA ALA A 55 -2.62 4.43 4.82
C ALA A 55 -3.07 4.64 6.28
N VAL A 56 -2.11 4.96 7.13
CA VAL A 56 -2.29 5.31 8.54
C VAL A 56 -2.18 6.82 8.68
N GLN A 57 -3.25 7.45 9.16
CA GLN A 57 -3.24 8.86 9.52
C GLN A 57 -3.27 8.96 11.05
N LYS A 58 -2.28 9.63 11.65
CA LYS A 58 -2.24 9.93 13.09
C LYS A 58 -2.27 11.44 13.24
N LYS A 59 -3.46 11.97 13.53
CA LYS A 59 -3.70 13.42 13.68
C LYS A 59 -2.88 14.02 14.83
N ASP A 60 -2.54 13.22 15.85
CA ASP A 60 -1.76 13.62 17.03
C ASP A 60 -0.23 13.41 16.87
N SER A 61 0.26 13.07 15.68
CA SER A 61 1.67 12.79 15.43
C SER A 61 2.49 14.08 15.27
N ILE A 62 3.56 14.20 16.05
CA ILE A 62 4.45 15.39 16.06
C ILE A 62 5.27 15.51 14.76
N THR A 63 5.63 14.40 14.11
CA THR A 63 6.62 14.41 13.01
C THR A 63 6.11 13.91 11.66
N THR A 64 5.02 13.12 11.61
CA THR A 64 4.41 12.71 10.32
C THR A 64 2.96 12.33 10.53
N LYS A 65 2.04 13.14 10.00
CA LYS A 65 0.58 12.96 10.12
C LYS A 65 0.05 11.81 9.27
N PHE A 66 0.75 11.44 8.19
CA PHE A 66 0.33 10.44 7.23
C PHE A 66 1.47 9.48 6.86
N ARG A 67 1.20 8.16 6.84
CA ARG A 67 2.15 7.12 6.44
C ARG A 67 1.45 6.01 5.67
N VAL A 68 2.05 5.51 4.59
CA VAL A 68 1.57 4.32 3.88
C VAL A 68 2.40 3.11 4.30
N VAL A 69 1.72 2.07 4.75
CA VAL A 69 2.33 0.80 5.19
C VAL A 69 2.05 -0.27 4.15
N PHE A 70 3.09 -0.97 3.74
CA PHE A 70 3.00 -2.14 2.87
C PHE A 70 2.98 -3.41 3.73
N ASP A 71 1.88 -4.16 3.67
CA ASP A 71 1.74 -5.40 4.44
C ASP A 71 2.47 -6.56 3.74
N GLY A 72 3.74 -6.76 4.10
CA GLY A 72 4.56 -7.89 3.67
C GLY A 72 4.32 -9.19 4.44
N SER A 73 3.43 -9.19 5.43
CA SER A 73 3.10 -10.37 6.24
C SER A 73 2.07 -11.29 5.56
N CYS A 74 1.35 -10.79 4.55
CA CYS A 74 0.37 -11.58 3.81
C CYS A 74 1.05 -12.73 3.07
N LYS A 75 0.61 -13.97 3.35
CA LYS A 75 1.11 -15.19 2.71
C LYS A 75 0.35 -15.45 1.40
N PRO A 76 1.03 -15.50 0.25
CA PRO A 76 0.42 -16.01 -0.98
C PRO A 76 0.10 -17.51 -0.82
N PRO A 77 -0.86 -18.06 -1.59
CA PRO A 77 -1.06 -19.51 -1.65
C PRO A 77 0.25 -20.22 -1.99
N ASN A 78 0.61 -21.23 -1.20
CA ASN A 78 1.81 -22.05 -1.40
C ASN A 78 3.15 -21.28 -1.33
N SER A 79 3.20 -20.13 -0.67
CA SER A 79 4.44 -19.37 -0.47
C SER A 79 4.56 -18.79 0.94
N ASN A 80 5.80 -18.55 1.36
CA ASN A 80 6.09 -17.78 2.58
C ASN A 80 5.68 -16.31 2.39
N SER A 81 5.47 -15.58 3.49
CA SER A 81 5.26 -14.14 3.41
C SER A 81 6.56 -13.45 2.97
N LEU A 82 6.46 -12.26 2.37
CA LEU A 82 7.63 -11.50 1.96
C LEU A 82 8.54 -11.21 3.16
N ASN A 83 7.94 -10.85 4.30
CA ASN A 83 8.63 -10.64 5.56
C ASN A 83 9.45 -11.87 6.00
N SER A 84 8.88 -13.07 5.91
CA SER A 84 9.61 -14.30 6.22
C SER A 84 10.76 -14.59 5.26
N VAL A 85 10.61 -14.27 3.97
CA VAL A 85 11.67 -14.47 2.97
C VAL A 85 12.83 -13.48 3.18
N LEU A 86 12.52 -12.25 3.56
CA LEU A 86 13.52 -11.19 3.77
C LEU A 86 14.13 -11.22 5.18
N GLY A 87 13.65 -12.09 6.08
CA GLY A 87 14.11 -12.15 7.47
C GLY A 87 13.73 -10.91 8.30
N ILE A 88 12.64 -10.24 7.93
CA ILE A 88 12.16 -9.00 8.55
C ILE A 88 10.89 -9.34 9.34
N GLY A 89 10.91 -9.21 10.66
CA GLY A 89 9.80 -9.54 11.55
C GLY A 89 10.02 -9.01 12.95
#